data_AF-A0A507BAC7-F1
#
_entry.id   AF-A0A507BAC7-F1
#
_cell.length_a   1.000
_cell.length_b   1.000
_cell.length_c   1.000
_cell.angle_alpha   90.00
_cell.angle_beta   90.00
_cell.angle_gamma   90.00
#
_symmetry.space_group_name_H-M   'P 1'
#
loop_
_entity.id
_entity.type
_entity.pdbx_description
1 polymer ?
#
loop_
_entity_poly.entity_id
_entity_poly.type
_entity_poly.pdbx_seq_one_letter_code
_entity_poly.pdbx_strand_id
1 'polypeptide(L)'
;MHITVSDLLRVMLFSSVAMADLHTSCTCHNGDSYNWRMTTLACTSYDEAKYQWGGAVYDTPSGRCTQRTDADRIAGDQWEEACQKIAKAGFQCVDGKGTCYADPASVRGSC
;
A
#
# COMPACT_ATOMS: atom_id res chain seq x y z
N MET A 1 1.75 40.99 -43.29
CA MET A 1 2.10 40.27 -42.04
C MET A 1 1.17 40.77 -40.94
N HIS A 2 0.19 39.98 -40.54
CA HIS A 2 -0.54 40.18 -39.28
C HIS A 2 -0.93 38.80 -38.74
N ILE A 3 -0.07 38.29 -37.87
CA ILE A 3 -0.38 37.16 -36.99
C ILE A 3 -1.11 37.79 -35.79
N THR A 4 -2.40 37.52 -35.65
CA THR A 4 -3.17 37.99 -34.49
C THR A 4 -2.98 37.03 -33.32
N VAL A 5 -2.39 37.56 -32.26
CA VAL A 5 -2.24 36.96 -30.94
C VAL A 5 -3.61 37.03 -30.27
N SER A 6 -4.34 35.92 -30.22
CA SER A 6 -5.53 35.73 -29.39
C SER A 6 -5.60 34.24 -29.06
N ASP A 7 -4.60 33.77 -28.33
CA ASP A 7 -4.71 33.50 -26.90
C ASP A 7 -5.64 32.30 -26.64
N LEU A 8 -5.09 31.09 -26.77
CA LEU A 8 -4.58 30.35 -25.61
C LEU A 8 -5.62 30.11 -24.51
N LEU A 9 -6.82 29.62 -24.86
CA LEU A 9 -7.58 28.81 -23.90
C LEU A 9 -7.06 27.36 -23.95
N ARG A 10 -5.83 27.18 -23.47
CA ARG A 10 -5.25 25.87 -23.18
C ARG A 10 -6.12 25.21 -22.12
N VAL A 11 -6.79 24.14 -22.54
CA VAL A 11 -7.49 23.14 -21.76
C VAL A 11 -6.69 22.81 -20.49
N MET A 12 -7.08 23.40 -19.35
CA MET A 12 -6.66 22.92 -18.03
C MET A 12 -7.61 21.80 -17.61
N LEU A 13 -7.44 20.62 -18.22
CA LEU A 13 -7.93 19.37 -17.62
C LEU A 13 -6.99 19.06 -16.45
N PHE A 14 -7.37 19.51 -15.26
CA PHE A 14 -6.72 19.06 -14.03
C PHE A 14 -7.02 17.57 -13.87
N SER A 15 -6.03 16.73 -14.19
CA SER A 15 -6.04 15.28 -13.96
C SER A 15 -5.99 14.99 -12.45
N SER A 16 -7.11 15.11 -11.75
CA SER A 16 -7.26 14.76 -10.32
C SER A 16 -7.62 13.28 -10.14
N VAL A 17 -6.90 12.38 -10.81
CA VAL A 17 -7.20 10.93 -10.84
C VAL A 17 -6.04 10.12 -10.25
N ALA A 18 -5.77 10.25 -8.95
CA ALA A 18 -4.84 9.33 -8.26
C ALA A 18 -4.97 9.28 -6.73
N MET A 19 -5.65 10.23 -6.09
CA MET A 19 -5.71 10.33 -4.62
C MET A 19 -6.79 9.47 -3.95
N ALA A 20 -7.61 8.73 -4.73
CA ALA A 20 -8.80 8.07 -4.20
C ALA A 20 -8.53 6.78 -3.40
N ASP A 21 -7.35 6.18 -3.55
CA ASP A 21 -6.96 4.93 -2.88
C ASP A 21 -5.85 5.15 -1.85
N LEU A 22 -5.95 6.25 -1.09
CA LEU A 22 -5.03 6.59 -0.02
C LEU A 22 -5.69 6.36 1.34
N HIS A 23 -5.04 5.55 2.16
CA HIS A 23 -5.56 5.07 3.43
C HIS A 23 -4.65 5.48 4.59
N THR A 24 -5.19 5.43 5.81
CA THR A 24 -4.43 5.70 7.03
C THR A 24 -3.98 4.42 7.72
N SER A 25 -4.59 3.27 7.38
CA SER A 25 -4.26 2.00 8.01
C SER A 25 -4.71 0.78 7.19
N CYS A 26 -3.85 -0.23 7.08
CA CYS A 26 -4.12 -1.42 6.29
C CYS A 26 -3.62 -2.72 6.97
N THR A 27 -4.15 -3.86 6.52
CA THR A 27 -3.77 -5.23 6.90
C THR A 27 -3.57 -6.11 5.67
N CYS A 28 -2.84 -7.22 5.81
CA CYS A 28 -2.78 -8.28 4.81
C CYS A 28 -3.74 -9.42 5.19
N HIS A 29 -4.48 -9.92 4.21
CA HIS A 29 -5.36 -11.08 4.35
C HIS A 29 -4.88 -12.20 3.43
N ASN A 30 -5.07 -13.45 3.86
CA ASN A 30 -4.89 -14.64 3.04
C ASN A 30 -6.22 -15.40 2.99
N GLY A 31 -6.89 -15.37 1.83
CA GLY A 31 -8.32 -15.59 1.74
C GLY A 31 -9.07 -14.54 2.56
N ASP A 32 -10.13 -14.94 3.26
CA ASP A 32 -10.91 -14.04 4.12
C ASP A 32 -10.26 -13.77 5.50
N SER A 33 -9.15 -14.45 5.80
CA SER A 33 -8.52 -14.41 7.11
C SER A 33 -7.41 -13.37 7.19
N TYR A 34 -7.46 -12.54 8.23
CA TYR A 34 -6.36 -11.65 8.61
C TYR A 34 -5.07 -12.43 8.86
N ASN A 35 -3.94 -11.93 8.35
CA ASN A 35 -2.62 -12.51 8.55
C ASN A 35 -1.64 -11.48 9.11
N TRP A 36 -1.46 -11.47 10.43
CA TRP A 36 -0.57 -10.53 11.13
C TRP A 36 0.89 -10.67 10.73
N ARG A 37 1.37 -11.90 10.48
CA ARG A 37 2.77 -12.16 10.12
C ARG A 37 3.12 -11.53 8.78
N MET A 38 2.20 -11.62 7.82
CA MET A 38 2.32 -10.90 6.55
C MET A 38 2.19 -9.40 6.74
N THR A 39 1.22 -8.94 7.54
CA THR A 39 0.98 -7.51 7.79
C THR A 39 2.21 -6.81 8.35
N THR A 40 2.89 -7.40 9.35
CA THR A 40 4.10 -6.82 9.92
C THR A 40 5.22 -6.69 8.87
N LEU A 41 5.48 -7.75 8.10
CA LEU A 41 6.53 -7.76 7.08
C LEU A 41 6.21 -6.82 5.91
N ALA A 42 4.96 -6.79 5.47
CA ALA A 42 4.50 -5.89 4.42
C ALA A 42 4.60 -4.42 4.88
N CYS A 43 4.33 -4.13 6.15
CA CYS A 43 4.48 -2.79 6.72
C CYS A 43 5.93 -2.31 6.66
N THR A 44 6.87 -3.15 7.07
CA THR A 44 8.30 -2.85 6.92
C THR A 44 8.67 -2.66 5.46
N SER A 45 8.28 -3.58 4.57
CA SER A 45 8.61 -3.49 3.15
C SER A 45 7.99 -2.25 2.48
N TYR A 46 6.79 -1.84 2.87
CA TYR A 46 6.12 -0.66 2.34
C TYR A 46 6.83 0.62 2.80
N ASP A 47 7.20 0.71 4.08
CA ASP A 47 7.94 1.88 4.59
C ASP A 47 9.33 2.00 3.95
N GLU A 48 10.02 0.88 3.72
CA GLU A 48 11.32 0.84 3.07
C GLU A 48 11.26 1.23 1.58
N ALA A 49 10.11 1.09 0.93
CA ALA A 49 9.93 1.48 -0.47
C ALA A 49 9.94 3.00 -0.68
N LYS A 50 9.79 3.81 0.39
CA LYS A 50 9.86 5.28 0.37
C LYS A 50 8.98 5.91 -0.72
N TYR A 51 7.75 5.42 -0.84
CA TYR A 51 6.77 5.99 -1.76
C TYR A 51 6.50 7.48 -1.45
N GLN A 52 6.06 8.22 -2.47
CA GLN A 52 5.75 9.65 -2.37
C GLN A 52 4.63 9.97 -1.37
N TRP A 53 3.86 8.97 -0.96
CA TRP A 53 2.74 9.08 -0.03
C TRP A 53 3.18 9.14 1.43
N GLY A 54 4.46 8.91 1.72
CA GLY A 54 5.01 8.98 3.06
C GLY A 54 5.33 7.62 3.68
N GLY A 55 5.50 7.63 5.00
CA GLY A 55 5.93 6.46 5.78
C GLY A 55 4.79 5.67 6.42
N ALA A 56 5.06 4.41 6.71
CA ALA A 56 4.16 3.54 7.45
C ALA A 56 4.87 2.90 8.66
N VAL A 57 4.10 2.48 9.65
CA VAL A 57 4.58 1.83 10.86
C VAL A 57 3.58 0.80 11.35
N TYR A 58 4.07 -0.37 11.77
CA TYR A 58 3.23 -1.42 12.31
C TYR A 58 2.85 -1.06 13.75
N ASP A 59 1.56 -0.93 14.00
CA ASP A 59 1.00 -0.66 15.31
C ASP A 59 0.60 -1.99 15.98
N THR A 60 1.46 -2.47 16.87
CA THR A 60 1.26 -3.75 17.58
C THR A 60 -0.10 -3.83 18.31
N PRO A 61 -0.59 -2.79 19.03
CA PRO A 61 -1.91 -2.79 19.66
C PRO A 61 -3.08 -3.09 18.71
N SER A 62 -3.15 -2.43 17.54
CA SER A 62 -4.23 -2.68 16.56
C SER A 62 -3.95 -3.89 15.67
N GLY A 63 -2.69 -4.32 15.56
CA GLY A 63 -2.25 -5.31 14.59
C GLY A 63 -2.25 -4.80 13.15
N ARG A 64 -2.28 -3.48 12.93
CA ARG A 64 -2.39 -2.89 11.60
C ARG A 64 -1.09 -2.19 11.22
N CYS A 65 -0.85 -2.07 9.92
CA CYS A 65 0.06 -1.06 9.42
C CYS A 65 -0.67 0.27 9.42
N THR A 66 -0.04 1.34 9.91
CA THR A 66 -0.63 2.67 10.05
C THR A 66 0.29 3.72 9.46
N GLN A 67 -0.27 4.86 9.07
CA GLN A 67 0.51 6.03 8.69
C GLN A 67 1.48 6.42 9.82
N ARG A 68 2.72 6.78 9.48
CA ARG A 68 3.71 7.18 10.49
C ARG A 68 3.43 8.55 11.09
N THR A 69 2.95 9.47 10.26
CA THR A 69 2.53 10.82 10.65
C THR A 69 1.17 11.15 10.04
N ASP A 70 0.52 12.22 10.50
CA ASP A 70 -0.82 12.62 10.01
C ASP A 70 -0.85 13.03 8.53
N ALA A 71 0.31 13.35 7.95
CA ALA A 71 0.46 13.68 6.54
C ALA A 71 0.71 12.45 5.65
N ASP A 72 1.18 11.34 6.23
CA ASP A 72 1.51 10.13 5.48
C ASP A 72 0.25 9.34 5.10
N ARG A 73 0.30 8.63 3.97
CA ARG A 73 -0.78 7.76 3.49
C ARG A 73 -0.22 6.44 2.96
N ILE A 74 -1.07 5.42 3.02
CA ILE A 74 -0.80 4.10 2.46
C ILE A 74 -1.64 3.96 1.19
N ALA A 75 -1.00 3.80 0.02
CA ALA A 75 -1.71 3.53 -1.22
C ALA A 75 -2.14 2.06 -1.26
N GLY A 76 -3.44 1.80 -1.48
CA GLY A 76 -4.03 0.47 -1.40
C GLY A 76 -3.41 -0.52 -2.39
N ASP A 77 -3.25 -0.13 -3.65
CA ASP A 77 -2.60 -0.97 -4.67
C ASP A 77 -1.16 -1.37 -4.30
N GLN A 78 -0.37 -0.42 -3.80
CA GLN A 78 1.02 -0.66 -3.37
C GLN A 78 1.08 -1.50 -2.09
N TRP A 79 0.09 -1.34 -1.22
CA TRP A 79 -0.07 -2.18 -0.04
C TRP A 79 -0.41 -3.62 -0.40
N GLU A 80 -1.35 -3.84 -1.33
CA GLU A 80 -1.68 -5.17 -1.85
C GLU A 80 -0.45 -5.82 -2.49
N GLU A 81 0.31 -5.08 -3.31
CA GLU A 81 1.57 -5.57 -3.89
C GLU A 81 2.57 -6.00 -2.80
N ALA A 82 2.72 -5.21 -1.73
CA ALA A 82 3.58 -5.56 -0.60
C ALA A 82 3.12 -6.86 0.07
N CYS A 83 1.80 -7.02 0.32
CA CYS A 83 1.25 -8.27 0.87
C CYS A 83 1.55 -9.47 -0.04
N GLN A 84 1.31 -9.34 -1.34
CA GLN A 84 1.54 -10.40 -2.33
C GLN A 84 3.03 -10.73 -2.49
N LYS A 85 3.91 -9.74 -2.36
CA LYS A 85 5.37 -9.95 -2.34
C LYS A 85 5.79 -10.80 -1.15
N ILE A 86 5.26 -10.52 0.05
CA ILE A 86 5.54 -11.34 1.24
C ILE A 86 4.97 -12.75 1.10
N ALA A 87 3.80 -12.91 0.46
CA ALA A 87 3.23 -14.22 0.16
C ALA A 87 4.19 -15.12 -0.64
N LYS A 88 4.88 -14.52 -1.63
CA LYS A 88 5.90 -15.20 -2.47
C LYS A 88 7.23 -15.40 -1.76
N ALA A 89 7.70 -14.38 -1.03
CA ALA A 89 8.99 -14.40 -0.35
C ALA A 89 9.00 -15.33 0.86
N GLY A 90 7.83 -15.56 1.44
CA GLY A 90 7.63 -16.39 2.61
C GLY A 90 7.54 -15.58 3.90
N PHE A 91 6.80 -16.14 4.85
CA PHE A 91 6.59 -15.58 6.19
C PHE A 91 6.60 -16.72 7.22
N GLN A 92 6.75 -16.39 8.50
CA GLN A 92 6.79 -17.42 9.55
C GLN A 92 5.47 -18.21 9.59
N CYS A 93 5.54 -19.54 9.74
CA CYS A 93 4.35 -20.37 9.90
C CYS A 93 3.60 -20.12 11.22
N VAL A 94 2.33 -20.55 11.28
CA VAL A 94 1.46 -20.36 12.45
C VAL A 94 1.98 -21.05 13.71
N ASP A 95 2.57 -22.23 13.56
CA ASP A 95 3.21 -23.01 14.62
C ASP A 95 4.59 -22.47 15.04
N GLY A 96 5.04 -21.38 14.40
CA GLY A 96 6.33 -20.74 14.63
C GLY A 96 7.52 -21.48 14.00
N LYS A 97 7.29 -22.59 13.28
CA LYS A 97 8.34 -23.45 12.74
C LYS A 97 8.41 -23.34 11.22
N GLY A 98 9.53 -22.83 10.73
CA GLY A 98 9.82 -22.76 9.30
C GLY A 98 9.10 -21.61 8.57
N THR A 99 9.19 -21.66 7.25
CA THR A 99 8.67 -20.65 6.33
C THR A 99 7.45 -21.16 5.60
N CYS A 100 6.37 -20.40 5.69
CA CYS A 100 5.14 -20.60 4.97
C CYS A 100 5.07 -19.65 3.78
N TYR A 101 4.37 -20.09 2.75
CA TYR A 101 4.09 -19.32 1.53
C TYR A 101 2.59 -19.30 1.30
N ALA A 102 2.10 -18.34 0.54
CA ALA A 102 0.70 -18.28 0.14
C ALA A 102 0.59 -17.99 -1.35
N ASP A 103 -0.51 -18.42 -1.97
CA ASP A 103 -0.82 -18.01 -3.33
C ASP A 103 -1.04 -16.49 -3.35
N PRO A 104 -0.23 -15.72 -4.10
CA PRO A 104 -0.40 -14.26 -4.17
C PRO A 104 -1.78 -13.86 -4.67
N ALA A 105 -2.43 -14.67 -5.51
CA ALA A 105 -3.77 -14.39 -5.99
C ALA A 105 -4.85 -14.50 -4.89
N SER A 106 -4.58 -15.27 -3.82
CA SER A 106 -5.45 -15.36 -2.65
C SER A 106 -5.12 -14.33 -1.58
N VAL A 107 -4.11 -13.48 -1.79
CA VAL A 107 -3.65 -12.48 -0.83
C VAL A 107 -4.10 -11.10 -1.25
N ARG A 108 -4.75 -10.41 -0.32
CA ARG A 108 -5.32 -9.08 -0.52
C ARG A 108 -4.86 -8.10 0.55
N GLY A 109 -4.69 -6.85 0.14
CA GLY A 109 -4.66 -5.73 1.08
C GLY A 109 -6.08 -5.43 1.57
N SER A 110 -6.24 -5.15 2.86
CA SER A 110 -7.48 -4.59 3.41
C SER A 110 -7.15 -3.28 4.11
N CYS A 111 -7.54 -2.20 3.45
CA CYS A 111 -7.61 -0.85 3.97
C CYS A 111 -9.11 -0.48 4.00
#